data_AF-A0A928Z9W2-F1
#
_entry.id   AF-A0A928Z9W2-F1
#
_cell.length_a   1.000
_cell.length_b   1.000
_cell.length_c   1.000
_cell.angle_alpha   90.00
_cell.angle_beta   90.00
_cell.angle_gamma   90.00
#
_symmetry.space_group_name_H-M   'P 1'
#
loop_
_entity.id
_entity.type
_entity.pdbx_description
1 polymer ?
#
loop_
_entity_poly.entity_id
_entity_poly.type
_entity_poly.pdbx_seq_one_letter_code
_entity_poly.pdbx_strand_id
1 'polypeptide(L)'
;MPGAIARANELIASIPGAFFPQQFSNPANPKIHYETTGPEIWSDTEGQIDVLVVGVGTGGTLTGAGRYLKQQKPSLKIVAIEPVKSAVLSGKPSGVHDLQGIGAGFIPDVLRVDLIDEIIQVTEEQAYDIGRRLAREEGILSGISTGAVVAGAIEVARRSQYRDRLIVAIQASGGERYLSTAMFETPELISL
;
A
#
# COMPACT_ATOMS: atom_id res chain seq x y z
N MET A 1 -9.77 8.10 -11.89
CA MET A 1 -9.11 7.03 -12.67
C MET A 1 -9.84 6.62 -13.95
N PRO A 2 -11.17 6.35 -13.97
CA PRO A 2 -11.84 5.77 -15.15
C PRO A 2 -11.63 6.53 -16.46
N GLY A 3 -11.72 7.87 -16.44
CA GLY A 3 -11.51 8.69 -17.64
C GLY A 3 -10.09 8.59 -18.24
N ALA A 4 -9.06 8.50 -17.39
CA ALA A 4 -7.68 8.35 -17.86
C ALA A 4 -7.45 6.98 -18.53
N ILE A 5 -8.07 5.92 -18.00
CA ILE A 5 -8.01 4.57 -18.58
C ILE A 5 -8.74 4.55 -19.94
N ALA A 6 -9.93 5.15 -20.03
CA ALA A 6 -10.65 5.27 -21.29
C ALA A 6 -9.81 5.99 -22.36
N ARG A 7 -9.17 7.10 -21.99
CA ARG A 7 -8.27 7.82 -22.90
C ARG A 7 -7.05 7.00 -23.30
N ALA A 8 -6.45 6.25 -22.39
CA ALA A 8 -5.34 5.35 -22.73
C ALA A 8 -5.77 4.27 -23.75
N ASN A 9 -6.99 3.74 -23.61
CA ASN A 9 -7.56 2.77 -24.56
C ASN A 9 -7.85 3.38 -25.94
N GLU A 10 -8.21 4.67 -26.02
CA GLU A 10 -8.33 5.35 -27.32
C GLU A 10 -6.97 5.55 -27.98
N LEU A 11 -5.95 5.91 -27.20
CA LEU A 11 -4.59 6.14 -27.70
C LEU A 11 -3.95 4.84 -28.22
N ILE A 12 -4.09 3.73 -27.50
CA ILE A 12 -3.57 2.43 -27.94
C ILE A 12 -4.25 1.95 -29.24
N ALA A 13 -5.53 2.28 -29.43
CA ALA A 13 -6.27 1.92 -30.64
C ALA A 13 -5.91 2.79 -31.86
N SER A 14 -5.45 4.02 -31.64
CA SER A 14 -5.24 5.01 -32.70
C SER A 14 -3.78 5.24 -33.07
N ILE A 15 -2.82 4.87 -32.22
CA ILE A 15 -1.38 5.09 -32.45
C ILE A 15 -0.70 3.76 -32.82
N PRO A 16 -0.28 3.57 -34.08
CA PRO A 16 0.46 2.38 -34.48
C PRO A 16 1.73 2.18 -33.64
N GLY A 17 1.92 0.97 -33.12
CA GLY A 17 3.07 0.61 -32.31
C GLY A 17 3.03 1.12 -30.86
N ALA A 18 1.94 1.75 -30.42
CA ALA A 18 1.78 2.07 -29.00
C ALA A 18 1.71 0.80 -28.14
N PHE A 19 2.15 0.91 -26.88
CA PHE A 19 2.12 -0.18 -25.90
C PHE A 19 1.50 0.32 -24.60
N PHE A 20 0.57 -0.46 -24.04
CA PHE A 20 -0.08 -0.17 -22.77
C PHE A 20 0.28 -1.25 -21.73
N PRO A 21 1.08 -0.93 -20.70
CA PRO A 21 1.56 -1.93 -19.71
C PRO A 21 0.48 -2.53 -18.81
N GLN A 22 -0.67 -1.86 -18.65
CA GLN A 22 -1.84 -2.34 -17.90
C GLN A 22 -1.52 -2.85 -16.47
N GLN A 23 -0.96 -1.98 -15.61
CA GLN A 23 -0.48 -2.37 -14.28
C GLN A 23 -1.50 -3.08 -13.35
N PHE A 24 -2.80 -2.87 -13.57
CA PHE A 24 -3.87 -3.48 -12.76
C PHE A 24 -4.24 -4.90 -13.18
N SER A 25 -3.85 -5.34 -14.38
CA SER A 25 -4.15 -6.66 -14.95
C SER A 25 -2.92 -7.45 -15.42
N ASN A 26 -1.76 -6.79 -15.53
CA ASN A 26 -0.54 -7.42 -16.01
C ASN A 26 0.10 -8.33 -14.95
N PRO A 27 0.22 -9.65 -15.18
CA PRO A 27 0.77 -10.59 -14.20
C PRO A 27 2.26 -10.36 -13.90
N ALA A 28 2.99 -9.61 -14.72
CA ALA A 28 4.36 -9.21 -14.43
C ALA A 28 4.47 -8.36 -13.15
N ASN A 29 3.42 -7.60 -12.81
CA ASN A 29 3.36 -6.78 -11.60
C ASN A 29 3.45 -7.63 -10.30
N PRO A 30 2.52 -8.57 -10.01
CA PRO A 30 2.70 -9.43 -8.85
C PRO A 30 3.89 -10.39 -8.98
N LYS A 31 4.27 -10.79 -10.20
CA LYS A 31 5.40 -11.70 -10.42
C LYS A 31 6.71 -11.14 -9.86
N ILE A 32 7.02 -9.87 -10.12
CA ILE A 32 8.29 -9.31 -9.62
C ILE A 32 8.35 -9.32 -8.09
N HIS A 33 7.25 -9.00 -7.40
CA HIS A 33 7.21 -9.04 -5.94
C HIS A 33 7.30 -10.46 -5.36
N TYR A 34 6.87 -11.48 -6.12
CA TYR A 34 7.09 -12.88 -5.74
C TYR A 34 8.55 -13.30 -5.92
N GLU A 35 9.22 -12.79 -6.96
CA GLU A 35 10.60 -13.14 -7.30
C GLU A 35 11.65 -12.34 -6.51
N THR A 36 11.30 -11.15 -6.01
CA THR A 36 12.25 -10.26 -5.32
C THR A 36 11.76 -9.85 -3.93
N THR A 37 10.69 -9.05 -3.84
CA THR A 37 10.26 -8.43 -2.57
C THR A 37 9.93 -9.46 -1.48
N GLY A 38 9.23 -10.54 -1.81
CA GLY A 38 8.94 -11.62 -0.88
C GLY A 38 10.22 -12.33 -0.38
N PRO A 39 11.08 -12.81 -1.30
CA PRO A 39 12.38 -13.39 -0.96
C PRO A 39 13.28 -12.48 -0.12
N GLU A 40 13.37 -11.19 -0.43
CA GLU A 40 14.14 -10.20 0.33
C GLU A 40 13.63 -10.10 1.77
N ILE A 41 12.32 -9.88 1.95
CA ILE A 41 11.71 -9.84 3.29
C ILE A 41 11.97 -11.15 4.06
N TRP A 42 11.83 -12.30 3.42
CA TRP A 42 12.09 -13.58 4.07
C TRP A 42 13.54 -13.74 4.52
N SER A 43 14.48 -13.39 3.63
CA SER A 43 15.91 -13.46 3.89
C SER A 43 16.32 -12.51 5.03
N ASP A 44 15.92 -11.25 4.93
CA ASP A 44 16.34 -10.18 5.85
C ASP A 44 15.69 -10.31 7.23
N THR A 45 14.56 -11.01 7.33
CA THR A 45 13.94 -11.36 8.61
C THR A 45 14.36 -12.72 9.14
N GLU A 46 15.26 -13.44 8.44
CA GLU A 46 15.68 -14.80 8.77
C GLU A 46 14.48 -15.75 8.97
N GLY A 47 13.42 -15.55 8.19
CA GLY A 47 12.16 -16.30 8.29
C GLY A 47 11.29 -15.98 9.51
N GLN A 48 11.63 -14.96 10.30
CA GLN A 48 10.93 -14.64 11.55
C GLN A 48 9.66 -13.81 11.34
N ILE A 49 9.45 -13.19 10.17
CA ILE A 49 8.25 -12.40 9.87
C ILE A 49 6.96 -13.15 10.22
N ASP A 50 6.06 -12.51 10.95
CA ASP A 50 4.74 -13.03 11.33
C ASP A 50 3.59 -12.31 10.61
N VAL A 51 3.76 -11.01 10.33
CA VAL A 51 2.74 -10.18 9.70
C VAL A 51 3.35 -9.31 8.62
N LEU A 52 2.72 -9.30 7.45
CA LEU A 52 3.00 -8.33 6.38
C LEU A 52 1.85 -7.32 6.30
N VAL A 53 2.15 -6.03 6.42
CA VAL A 53 1.19 -4.93 6.30
C VAL A 53 1.46 -4.14 5.02
N VAL A 54 0.46 -4.05 4.13
CA VAL A 54 0.64 -3.46 2.79
C VAL A 54 -0.54 -2.59 2.40
N GLY A 55 -0.25 -1.42 1.85
CA GLY A 55 -1.24 -0.56 1.20
C GLY A 55 -1.62 -1.08 -0.17
N VAL A 56 -2.93 -1.17 -0.46
CA VAL A 56 -3.40 -1.75 -1.72
C VAL A 56 -3.70 -0.67 -2.76
N GLY A 57 -2.78 -0.51 -3.71
CA GLY A 57 -2.98 0.21 -4.97
C GLY A 57 -3.38 -0.75 -6.09
N THR A 58 -2.40 -1.25 -6.84
CA THR A 58 -2.62 -2.32 -7.83
C THR A 58 -2.84 -3.69 -7.19
N GLY A 59 -2.38 -3.90 -5.95
CA GLY A 59 -2.40 -5.21 -5.30
C GLY A 59 -1.22 -6.14 -5.66
N GLY A 60 -0.30 -5.69 -6.53
CA GLY A 60 0.85 -6.48 -6.95
C GLY A 60 1.78 -6.88 -5.80
N THR A 61 2.14 -5.94 -4.92
CA THR A 61 3.00 -6.20 -3.76
C THR A 61 2.38 -7.22 -2.82
N LEU A 62 1.11 -7.03 -2.45
CA LEU A 62 0.35 -7.96 -1.60
C LEU A 62 0.31 -9.35 -2.23
N THR A 63 -0.03 -9.43 -3.51
CA THR A 63 -0.20 -10.71 -4.20
C THR A 63 1.13 -11.45 -4.36
N GLY A 64 2.17 -10.77 -4.83
CA GLY A 64 3.47 -11.38 -5.11
C GLY A 64 4.20 -11.77 -3.84
N ALA A 65 4.52 -10.78 -2.99
CA ALA A 65 5.27 -11.01 -1.77
C ALA A 65 4.45 -11.89 -0.80
N GLY A 66 3.16 -11.62 -0.66
CA GLY A 66 2.27 -12.39 0.20
C GLY A 66 2.17 -13.86 -0.20
N ARG A 67 2.07 -14.16 -1.50
CA ARG A 67 2.06 -15.55 -1.98
C ARG A 67 3.38 -16.25 -1.67
N TYR A 68 4.52 -15.61 -1.92
CA TYR A 68 5.82 -16.19 -1.60
C TYR A 68 5.94 -16.46 -0.09
N LEU A 69 5.65 -15.45 0.74
CA LEU A 69 5.78 -15.54 2.18
C LEU A 69 4.84 -16.59 2.81
N LYS A 70 3.60 -16.70 2.35
CA LYS A 70 2.69 -17.76 2.82
C LYS A 70 3.13 -19.17 2.39
N GLN A 71 3.87 -19.32 1.29
CA GLN A 71 4.48 -20.62 0.95
C GLN A 71 5.60 -21.00 1.92
N GLN A 72 6.39 -20.02 2.39
CA GLN A 72 7.45 -20.25 3.37
C GLN A 72 6.88 -20.46 4.79
N LYS A 73 5.86 -19.68 5.15
CA LYS A 73 5.21 -19.70 6.47
C LYS A 73 3.69 -19.59 6.30
N PRO A 74 2.95 -20.70 6.21
CA PRO A 74 1.50 -20.70 6.01
C PRO A 74 0.70 -19.97 7.11
N SER A 75 1.28 -19.84 8.30
CA SER A 75 0.69 -19.09 9.43
C SER A 75 0.86 -17.58 9.33
N LEU A 76 1.68 -17.07 8.41
CA LEU A 76 1.91 -15.64 8.21
C LEU A 76 0.59 -14.92 7.88
N LYS A 77 0.39 -13.77 8.52
CA LYS A 77 -0.78 -12.92 8.33
C LYS A 77 -0.49 -11.79 7.36
N ILE A 78 -1.45 -11.52 6.48
CA ILE A 78 -1.39 -10.39 5.54
C ILE A 78 -2.51 -9.42 5.89
N VAL A 79 -2.12 -8.19 6.21
CA VAL A 79 -3.03 -7.09 6.53
C VAL A 79 -3.01 -6.08 5.38
N ALA A 80 -4.16 -5.90 4.75
CA ALA A 80 -4.36 -4.94 3.68
C ALA A 80 -4.81 -3.58 4.25
N ILE A 81 -4.20 -2.50 3.77
CA ILE A 81 -4.56 -1.14 4.15
C ILE A 81 -5.30 -0.47 3.00
N GLU A 82 -6.46 0.11 3.30
CA GLU A 82 -7.26 0.91 2.36
C GLU A 82 -7.80 2.21 3.00
N PRO A 83 -8.19 3.20 2.19
CA PRO A 83 -8.76 4.45 2.71
C PRO A 83 -10.18 4.26 3.23
N VAL A 84 -10.51 4.85 4.38
CA VAL A 84 -11.90 4.86 4.91
C VAL A 84 -12.90 5.40 3.88
N LYS A 85 -12.54 6.45 3.14
CA LYS A 85 -13.41 7.09 2.15
C LYS A 85 -13.56 6.30 0.84
N SER A 86 -12.78 5.25 0.61
CA SER A 86 -12.84 4.41 -0.59
C SER A 86 -12.54 2.95 -0.28
N ALA A 87 -13.23 2.41 0.72
CA ALA A 87 -12.99 1.10 1.31
C ALA A 87 -13.63 -0.06 0.52
N VAL A 88 -13.24 -0.18 -0.75
CA VAL A 88 -13.81 -1.15 -1.71
C VAL A 88 -13.49 -2.60 -1.32
N LEU A 89 -12.33 -2.88 -0.73
CA LEU A 89 -11.98 -4.23 -0.27
C LEU A 89 -12.89 -4.67 0.89
N SER A 90 -13.32 -3.71 1.72
CA SER A 90 -14.32 -3.93 2.78
C SER A 90 -15.77 -3.93 2.26
N GLY A 91 -16.00 -3.90 0.95
CA GLY A 91 -17.34 -3.90 0.34
C GLY A 91 -18.08 -2.56 0.42
N LYS A 92 -17.40 -1.45 0.74
CA LYS A 92 -17.99 -0.10 0.71
C LYS A 92 -17.81 0.55 -0.67
N PRO A 93 -18.61 1.58 -1.02
CA PRO A 93 -18.45 2.31 -2.28
C PRO A 93 -17.07 2.96 -2.41
N SER A 94 -16.61 3.13 -3.65
CA SER A 94 -15.46 3.98 -3.96
C SER A 94 -15.76 5.44 -3.65
N GLY A 95 -14.74 6.20 -3.21
CA GLY A 95 -14.89 7.63 -2.95
C GLY A 95 -13.58 8.40 -3.17
N VAL A 96 -13.65 9.72 -3.07
CA VAL A 96 -12.50 10.61 -3.23
C VAL A 96 -11.71 10.65 -1.91
N HIS A 97 -10.39 10.48 -2.02
CA HIS A 97 -9.46 10.52 -0.89
C HIS A 97 -8.07 10.98 -1.35
N ASP A 98 -7.24 11.38 -0.39
CA ASP A 98 -5.89 11.89 -0.67
C ASP A 98 -4.76 10.94 -0.24
N LEU A 99 -5.09 9.71 0.17
CA LEU A 99 -4.11 8.64 0.38
C LEU A 99 -3.48 8.14 -0.94
N GLN A 100 -2.61 8.94 -1.53
CA GLN A 100 -2.01 8.68 -2.84
C GLN A 100 -1.24 7.35 -2.89
N GLY A 101 -1.48 6.57 -3.94
CA GLY A 101 -0.83 5.28 -4.19
C GLY A 101 -1.62 4.05 -3.73
N ILE A 102 -2.69 4.22 -2.94
CA ILE A 102 -3.61 3.15 -2.52
C ILE A 102 -5.06 3.51 -2.84
N GLY A 103 -5.99 2.58 -2.64
CA GLY A 103 -7.43 2.86 -2.78
C GLY A 103 -7.85 3.15 -4.22
N ALA A 104 -7.58 2.24 -5.15
CA ALA A 104 -7.84 2.46 -6.58
C ALA A 104 -9.32 2.73 -6.96
N GLY A 105 -10.26 2.51 -6.04
CA GLY A 105 -11.70 2.66 -6.27
C GLY A 105 -12.36 1.45 -6.95
N PHE A 106 -11.62 0.36 -7.13
CA PHE A 106 -12.09 -0.94 -7.61
C PHE A 106 -11.13 -2.03 -7.11
N ILE A 107 -11.52 -3.31 -7.26
CA ILE A 107 -10.64 -4.46 -6.97
C ILE A 107 -9.83 -4.76 -8.24
N PRO A 108 -8.49 -4.61 -8.26
CA PRO A 108 -7.69 -4.89 -9.45
C PRO A 108 -7.62 -6.38 -9.79
N ASP A 109 -7.53 -6.71 -11.08
CA ASP A 109 -7.47 -8.11 -11.55
C ASP A 109 -6.26 -8.88 -10.99
N VAL A 110 -5.12 -8.21 -10.79
CA VAL A 110 -3.92 -8.83 -10.23
C VAL A 110 -3.99 -9.04 -8.71
N LEU A 111 -4.96 -8.46 -8.00
CA LEU A 111 -5.08 -8.58 -6.56
C LEU A 111 -5.69 -9.93 -6.16
N ARG A 112 -4.98 -10.70 -5.34
CA ARG A 112 -5.48 -11.93 -4.73
C ARG A 112 -6.10 -11.66 -3.36
N VAL A 113 -7.41 -11.36 -3.36
CA VAL A 113 -8.18 -11.07 -2.15
C VAL A 113 -8.22 -12.23 -1.16
N ASP A 114 -8.11 -13.47 -1.64
CA ASP A 114 -8.09 -14.68 -0.81
C ASP A 114 -6.83 -14.83 0.05
N LEU A 115 -5.77 -14.06 -0.23
CA LEU A 115 -4.57 -14.01 0.60
C LEU A 115 -4.71 -13.07 1.81
N ILE A 116 -5.73 -12.22 1.82
CA ILE A 116 -5.91 -11.19 2.85
C ILE A 116 -6.54 -11.83 4.09
N ASP A 117 -5.83 -11.74 5.23
CA ASP A 117 -6.36 -12.18 6.52
C ASP A 117 -7.18 -11.10 7.21
N GLU A 118 -6.83 -9.82 6.97
CA GLU A 118 -7.48 -8.67 7.59
C GLU A 118 -7.37 -7.43 6.69
N ILE A 119 -8.39 -6.57 6.73
CA ILE A 119 -8.39 -5.25 6.09
C ILE A 119 -8.53 -4.19 7.18
N ILE A 120 -7.61 -3.23 7.22
CA ILE A 120 -7.69 -2.05 8.09
C ILE A 120 -7.96 -0.82 7.24
N GLN A 121 -8.97 -0.05 7.63
CA GLN A 121 -9.33 1.21 6.99
C GLN A 121 -8.62 2.36 7.73
N VAL A 122 -7.92 3.21 6.99
CA VAL A 122 -7.16 4.34 7.55
C VAL A 122 -7.68 5.66 6.99
N THR A 123 -7.75 6.69 7.84
CA THR A 123 -8.10 8.05 7.42
C THR A 123 -6.87 8.82 6.94
N GLU A 124 -7.09 9.88 6.16
CA GLU A 124 -6.02 10.81 5.77
C GLU A 124 -5.32 11.43 6.98
N GLU A 125 -6.08 11.82 8.00
CA GLU A 125 -5.55 12.39 9.24
C GLU A 125 -4.57 11.44 9.94
N GLN A 126 -4.95 10.17 10.10
CA GLN A 126 -4.08 9.14 10.69
C GLN A 126 -2.82 8.93 9.87
N ALA A 127 -2.94 8.85 8.55
CA ALA A 127 -1.80 8.66 7.66
C ALA A 127 -0.84 9.85 7.70
N TYR A 128 -1.35 11.08 7.68
CA TYR A 128 -0.54 12.29 7.71
C TYR A 128 0.15 12.50 9.06
N ASP A 129 -0.56 12.25 10.17
CA ASP A 129 0.04 12.32 11.51
C ASP A 129 1.22 11.34 11.62
N ILE A 130 1.01 10.06 11.31
CA ILE A 130 2.07 9.05 11.36
C ILE A 130 3.19 9.36 10.38
N GLY A 131 2.88 9.78 9.16
CA GLY A 131 3.89 10.13 8.16
C GLY A 131 4.80 11.30 8.61
N ARG A 132 4.22 12.33 9.26
CA ARG A 132 4.99 13.45 9.85
C ARG A 132 5.81 13.00 11.07
N ARG A 133 5.24 12.13 11.90
CA ARG A 133 5.93 11.58 13.07
C ARG A 133 7.11 10.71 12.67
N LEU A 134 7.02 9.90 11.61
CA LEU A 134 8.16 9.15 11.07
C LEU A 134 9.35 10.06 10.72
N ALA A 135 9.09 11.22 10.12
CA ALA A 135 10.15 12.18 9.80
C ALA A 135 10.75 12.81 11.08
N ARG A 136 9.90 13.14 12.06
CA ARG A 136 10.32 13.83 13.30
C ARG A 136 11.00 12.91 14.32
N GLU A 137 10.47 11.71 14.50
CA GLU A 137 10.84 10.77 15.57
C GLU A 137 11.91 9.77 15.08
N GLU A 138 11.81 9.32 13.83
CA GLU A 138 12.67 8.25 13.28
C GLU A 138 13.64 8.75 12.18
N GLY A 139 13.54 10.01 11.77
CA GLY A 139 14.34 10.56 10.66
C GLY A 139 13.97 9.98 9.29
N ILE A 140 12.80 9.35 9.17
CA ILE A 140 12.34 8.70 7.94
C ILE A 140 11.35 9.62 7.22
N LEU A 141 11.82 10.28 6.14
CA LEU A 141 10.96 11.09 5.29
C LEU A 141 10.13 10.19 4.36
N SER A 142 8.91 9.86 4.78
CA SER A 142 8.04 8.89 4.11
C SER A 142 6.96 9.53 3.23
N GLY A 143 6.50 8.80 2.20
CA GLY A 143 5.33 9.19 1.40
C GLY A 143 4.00 8.91 2.09
N ILE A 144 2.91 9.49 1.57
CA ILE A 144 1.56 9.46 2.18
C ILE A 144 1.08 8.04 2.52
N SER A 145 1.18 7.10 1.57
CA SER A 145 0.71 5.73 1.78
C SER A 145 1.51 4.98 2.85
N THR A 146 2.77 5.35 3.07
CA THR A 146 3.60 4.77 4.13
C THR A 146 3.05 5.15 5.50
N GLY A 147 2.64 6.41 5.68
CA GLY A 147 1.97 6.84 6.91
C GLY A 147 0.71 6.02 7.20
N ALA A 148 -0.09 5.71 6.17
CA ALA A 148 -1.25 4.84 6.31
C ALA A 148 -0.87 3.39 6.69
N VAL A 149 0.14 2.84 6.03
CA VAL A 149 0.63 1.48 6.28
C VAL A 149 1.18 1.34 7.71
N VAL A 150 1.97 2.31 8.16
CA VAL A 150 2.53 2.31 9.51
C VAL A 150 1.46 2.57 10.56
N ALA A 151 0.44 3.40 10.28
CA ALA A 151 -0.71 3.56 11.17
C ALA A 151 -1.42 2.20 11.41
N GLY A 152 -1.69 1.46 10.34
CA GLY A 152 -2.25 0.10 10.43
C GLY A 152 -1.33 -0.88 11.15
N ALA A 153 -0.02 -0.84 10.89
CA ALA A 153 0.96 -1.69 11.57
C ALA A 153 1.03 -1.43 13.08
N ILE A 154 0.96 -0.17 13.50
CA ILE A 154 0.90 0.22 14.93
C ILE A 154 -0.40 -0.30 15.56
N GLU A 155 -1.53 -0.23 14.86
CA GLU A 155 -2.79 -0.78 15.35
C GLU A 155 -2.70 -2.29 15.57
N VAL A 156 -2.10 -3.03 14.62
CA VAL A 156 -1.84 -4.47 14.75
C VAL A 156 -0.91 -4.74 15.93
N ALA A 157 0.22 -4.04 16.03
CA ALA A 157 1.23 -4.23 17.06
C ALA A 157 0.71 -4.02 18.51
N ARG A 158 -0.32 -3.18 18.68
CA ARG A 158 -0.94 -2.92 20.00
C ARG A 158 -1.77 -4.11 20.53
N ARG A 159 -2.13 -5.07 19.69
CA ARG A 159 -2.98 -6.20 20.07
C ARG A 159 -2.15 -7.27 20.75
N SER A 160 -2.64 -7.83 21.86
CA SER A 160 -1.87 -8.74 22.71
C SER A 160 -1.39 -10.00 22.00
N GLN A 161 -2.13 -10.50 20.99
CA GLN A 161 -1.72 -11.67 20.21
C GLN A 161 -0.48 -11.44 19.33
N TYR A 162 -0.10 -10.18 19.07
CA TYR A 162 1.10 -9.82 18.31
C TYR A 162 2.27 -9.39 19.19
N ARG A 163 2.19 -9.59 20.52
CA ARG A 163 3.32 -9.42 21.42
C ARG A 163 4.48 -10.33 20.95
N ASP A 164 5.68 -9.76 20.89
CA ASP A 164 6.93 -10.42 20.45
C ASP A 164 6.87 -11.01 19.04
N ARG A 165 5.94 -10.52 18.19
CA ARG A 165 5.83 -10.89 16.77
C ARG A 165 6.50 -9.89 15.87
N LEU A 166 7.09 -10.36 14.77
CA LEU A 166 7.73 -9.50 13.79
C LEU A 166 6.72 -9.04 12.72
N ILE A 167 6.49 -7.73 12.67
CA ILE A 167 5.62 -7.08 11.69
C ILE A 167 6.49 -6.33 10.68
N VAL A 168 6.28 -6.59 9.39
CA VAL A 168 6.93 -5.86 8.30
C VAL A 168 5.90 -4.96 7.62
N ALA A 169 6.24 -3.68 7.49
CA ALA A 169 5.44 -2.64 6.87
C ALA A 169 6.20 -2.05 5.67
N ILE A 170 5.51 -1.82 4.56
CA ILE A 170 6.12 -1.32 3.32
C ILE A 170 6.10 0.21 3.25
N GLN A 171 7.28 0.82 3.18
CA GLN A 171 7.44 2.20 2.71
C GLN A 171 7.57 2.23 1.18
N ALA A 172 6.49 2.61 0.50
CA ALA A 172 6.42 2.53 -0.96
C ALA A 172 7.14 3.69 -1.69
N SER A 173 7.38 4.81 -1.01
CA SER A 173 7.99 6.01 -1.61
C SER A 173 8.59 6.94 -0.55
N GLY A 174 9.56 7.76 -0.97
CA GLY A 174 10.11 8.85 -0.16
C GLY A 174 9.20 10.07 -0.13
N GLY A 175 9.22 10.79 1.00
CA GLY A 175 8.34 11.93 1.27
C GLY A 175 8.65 13.21 0.47
N GLU A 176 9.86 13.33 -0.09
CA GLU A 176 10.29 14.48 -0.90
C GLU A 176 9.37 14.76 -2.10
N ARG A 177 8.70 13.73 -2.60
CA ARG A 177 7.75 13.82 -3.72
C ARG A 177 6.41 14.46 -3.36
N TYR A 178 6.13 14.65 -2.08
CA TYR A 178 4.82 15.04 -1.57
C TYR A 178 4.82 16.44 -0.91
N LEU A 179 5.91 17.20 -1.04
CA LEU A 179 6.06 18.53 -0.42
C LEU A 179 4.96 19.54 -0.82
N SER A 180 4.30 19.33 -1.96
CA SER A 180 3.18 20.15 -2.45
C SER A 180 1.80 19.56 -2.12
N THR A 181 1.70 18.69 -1.11
CA THR A 181 0.44 18.06 -0.69
C THR A 181 0.11 18.41 0.76
N ALA A 182 -1.14 18.19 1.15
CA ALA A 182 -1.62 18.41 2.51
C ALA A 182 -0.78 17.69 3.60
N MET A 183 -0.07 16.61 3.26
CA MET A 183 0.84 15.94 4.19
C MET A 183 1.94 16.88 4.72
N PHE A 184 2.41 17.83 3.91
CA PHE A 184 3.48 18.76 4.27
C PHE A 184 3.04 20.22 4.30
N GLU A 185 1.74 20.49 4.12
CA GLU A 185 1.18 21.82 4.39
C GLU A 185 1.25 22.09 5.90
N THR A 186 2.01 23.11 6.28
CA THR A 186 2.16 23.59 7.65
C THR A 186 1.06 24.62 7.94
N PRO A 187 0.13 24.38 8.89
CA PRO A 187 -0.85 25.39 9.30
C PRO A 187 -0.20 26.62 9.97
N GLU A 188 1.03 26.48 10.48
CA GLU A 188 1.65 27.43 11.43
C GLU A 188 2.64 28.42 10.79
N LEU A 189 2.95 28.29 9.50
CA LEU A 189 3.88 29.21 8.81
C LEU A 189 3.20 30.39 8.12
N ILE A 190 1.86 30.49 8.17
CA ILE A 190 1.08 31.57 7.55
C ILE A 190 0.78 32.71 8.55
N SER A 191 1.20 32.60 9.82
CA SER A 191 0.94 33.59 10.87
C SER A 191 2.20 34.24 11.48
N LEU A 192 3.25 34.43 10.68
CA LEU A 192 4.37 35.36 10.99
C LEU A 192 4.33 36.54 10.03
#